data_AF-A0A3P7K5B6-F1
#
_entry.id   AF-A0A3P7K5B6-F1
#
_cell.length_a   1.000
_cell.length_b   1.000
_cell.length_c   1.000
_cell.angle_alpha   90.00
_cell.angle_beta   90.00
_cell.angle_gamma   90.00
#
_symmetry.space_group_name_H-M   'P 1'
#
loop_
_entity.id
_entity.type
_entity.pdbx_description
1 polymer ?
#
loop_
_entity_poly.entity_id
_entity_poly.type
_entity_poly.pdbx_seq_one_letter_code
_entity_poly.pdbx_strand_id
1 'polypeptide(L)'
;MLSVSDKMEVIVQGTISALGYLEDGVYYQEPDCFETIRDLIRFLRTDSRNLLARKICGERNIIVNDLIPIIKSDNLKEKMFDITLRLLANLTQPAIVSLQGKQPEDRDEWQTFWLLEENLRRAKLAFADVRFFAVLKEKLEKYFLHTVSHSFLQLFIGHLHLHC
;
A
#
# COMPACT_ATOMS: atom_id res chain seq x y z
N MET A 1 17.84 28.81 0.40
CA MET A 1 17.68 27.77 1.45
C MET A 1 16.33 27.12 1.22
N LEU A 2 16.27 25.84 0.89
CA LEU A 2 14.99 25.15 0.61
C LEU A 2 14.08 25.17 1.85
N SER A 3 12.78 25.38 1.65
CA SER A 3 11.78 25.32 2.72
C SER A 3 11.72 23.91 3.30
N VAL A 4 11.19 23.74 4.52
CA VAL A 4 11.02 22.41 5.13
C VAL A 4 10.09 21.54 4.27
N SER A 5 9.08 22.15 3.62
CA SER A 5 8.18 21.46 2.69
C SER A 5 8.92 20.96 1.45
N ASP A 6 9.79 21.79 0.86
CA ASP A 6 10.53 21.44 -0.36
C ASP A 6 11.51 20.29 -0.08
N LYS A 7 12.12 20.26 1.12
CA LYS A 7 12.99 19.15 1.54
C LYS A 7 12.23 17.84 1.66
N MET A 8 11.03 17.87 2.24
CA MET A 8 10.22 16.66 2.40
C MET A 8 9.73 16.14 1.05
N GLU A 9 9.33 17.02 0.14
CA GLU A 9 8.94 16.63 -1.21
C GLU A 9 10.06 15.87 -1.94
N VAL A 10 11.28 16.40 -1.92
CA VAL A 10 12.45 15.74 -2.53
C VAL A 10 12.71 14.37 -1.91
N ILE A 11 12.57 14.25 -0.58
CA ILE A 11 12.76 12.98 0.12
C ILE A 11 11.72 11.95 -0.34
N VAL A 12 10.43 12.30 -0.35
CA VAL A 12 9.36 11.38 -0.75
C VAL A 12 9.56 10.94 -2.21
N GLN A 13 9.86 11.87 -3.11
CA GLN A 13 10.11 11.53 -4.51
C GLN A 13 11.33 10.63 -4.68
N GLY A 14 12.42 10.90 -3.96
CA GLY A 14 13.61 10.04 -3.97
C GLY A 14 13.32 8.64 -3.46
N THR A 15 12.52 8.52 -2.40
CA THR A 15 12.05 7.22 -1.88
C THR A 15 11.20 6.48 -2.90
N ILE A 16 10.28 7.15 -3.62
CA ILE A 16 9.49 6.51 -4.68
C ILE A 16 10.39 5.97 -5.79
N SER A 17 11.36 6.76 -6.26
CA SER A 17 12.31 6.32 -7.30
C SER A 17 13.18 5.13 -6.88
N ALA A 18 13.32 4.88 -5.56
CA ALA A 18 14.06 3.75 -5.01
C ALA A 18 13.21 2.48 -4.81
N LEU A 19 11.99 2.43 -5.37
CA LEU A 19 11.17 1.21 -5.35
C LEU A 19 11.63 0.19 -6.38
N GLY A 20 11.99 0.64 -7.58
CA GLY A 20 12.28 -0.21 -8.71
C GLY A 20 11.98 0.45 -10.05
N TYR A 21 11.97 -0.36 -11.10
CA TYR A 21 11.65 0.06 -12.46
C TYR A 21 11.03 -1.08 -13.27
N LEU A 22 10.31 -0.72 -14.33
CA LEU A 22 9.75 -1.66 -15.28
C LEU A 22 10.60 -1.67 -16.55
N GLU A 23 11.14 -2.82 -16.92
CA GLU A 23 11.91 -3.03 -18.15
C GLU A 23 11.38 -4.29 -18.85
N ASP A 24 11.06 -4.17 -20.14
CA ASP A 24 10.55 -5.27 -20.98
C ASP A 24 9.36 -6.05 -20.38
N GLY A 25 8.49 -5.35 -19.64
CA GLY A 25 7.31 -5.93 -19.00
C GLY A 25 7.59 -6.68 -17.70
N VAL A 26 8.84 -6.69 -17.24
CA VAL A 26 9.27 -7.26 -15.96
C VAL A 26 9.60 -6.12 -15.00
N TYR A 27 9.08 -6.21 -13.78
CA TYR A 27 9.35 -5.21 -12.75
C TYR A 27 10.54 -5.64 -11.89
N TYR A 28 11.56 -4.80 -11.85
CA TYR A 28 12.80 -5.01 -11.10
C TYR A 28 12.75 -4.17 -9.82
N GLN A 29 12.68 -4.86 -8.68
CA GLN A 29 12.74 -4.23 -7.36
C GLN A 29 14.18 -3.84 -7.03
N GLU A 30 14.39 -2.64 -6.48
CA GLU A 30 15.68 -2.26 -5.90
C GLU A 30 16.02 -3.13 -4.68
N PRO A 31 17.31 -3.30 -4.31
CA PRO A 31 17.72 -4.16 -3.19
C PRO A 31 17.02 -3.86 -1.87
N ASP A 32 16.75 -2.58 -1.60
CA ASP A 32 16.13 -2.09 -0.36
C ASP A 32 14.62 -1.83 -0.49
N CYS A 33 13.96 -2.32 -1.55
CA CYS A 33 12.54 -2.06 -1.85
C CYS A 33 11.60 -2.29 -0.63
N PHE A 34 11.85 -3.33 0.17
CA PHE A 34 11.07 -3.61 1.38
C PHE A 34 11.15 -2.45 2.39
N GLU A 35 12.35 -1.92 2.58
CA GLU A 35 12.62 -0.80 3.49
C GLU A 35 12.06 0.51 2.93
N THR A 36 12.17 0.71 1.61
CA THR A 36 11.56 1.82 0.88
C THR A 36 10.04 1.87 1.09
N ILE A 37 9.32 0.74 0.94
CA ILE A 37 7.87 0.67 1.21
C ILE A 37 7.58 0.99 2.68
N ARG A 38 8.42 0.50 3.60
CA ARG A 38 8.28 0.78 5.04
C ARG A 38 8.39 2.27 5.33
N ASP A 39 9.28 2.98 4.65
CA ASP A 39 9.44 4.43 4.76
C ASP A 39 8.26 5.19 4.16
N LEU A 40 7.72 4.78 3.01
CA LEU A 40 6.50 5.38 2.45
C LEU A 40 5.31 5.25 3.40
N ILE A 41 5.13 4.07 4.02
CA ILE A 41 4.09 3.88 5.06
C ILE A 41 4.32 4.82 6.24
N ARG A 42 5.57 5.05 6.66
CA ARG A 42 5.88 5.99 7.75
C ARG A 42 5.52 7.42 7.35
N PHE A 43 5.87 7.85 6.14
CA PHE A 43 5.52 9.18 5.64
C PHE A 43 4.01 9.41 5.61
N LEU A 44 3.24 8.42 5.15
CA LEU A 44 1.77 8.50 5.13
C LEU A 44 1.15 8.51 6.54
N ARG A 45 1.79 7.87 7.52
CA ARG A 45 1.31 7.83 8.91
C ARG A 45 1.58 9.14 9.65
N THR A 46 2.71 9.79 9.37
CA THR A 46 3.08 11.07 9.97
C THR A 46 2.73 12.26 9.07
N ASP A 47 1.91 12.03 8.04
CA ASP A 47 1.56 13.06 7.08
C ASP A 47 0.83 14.19 7.80
N SER A 48 1.22 15.42 7.50
CA SER A 48 0.64 16.59 8.15
C SER A 48 -0.75 16.91 7.55
N ARG A 49 -1.41 17.98 8.01
CA ARG A 49 -2.69 18.41 7.42
C ARG A 49 -2.61 18.66 5.91
N ASN A 50 -1.43 18.97 5.38
CA ASN A 50 -1.25 19.21 3.94
C ASN A 50 -1.26 17.92 3.09
N LEU A 51 -1.21 16.74 3.71
CA LEU A 51 -1.20 15.43 3.07
C LEU A 51 -0.15 15.31 1.94
N LEU A 52 1.03 15.91 2.14
CA LEU A 52 2.06 16.04 1.11
C LEU A 52 2.53 14.68 0.60
N ALA A 53 2.82 13.74 1.50
CA ALA A 53 3.32 12.42 1.09
C ALA A 53 2.26 11.68 0.27
N ARG A 54 0.99 11.75 0.70
CA ARG A 54 -0.13 11.14 -0.02
C ARG A 54 -0.34 11.76 -1.41
N LYS A 55 -0.25 13.08 -1.53
CA LYS A 55 -0.35 13.77 -2.83
C LYS A 55 0.73 13.32 -3.79
N ILE A 56 1.99 13.34 -3.35
CA ILE A 56 3.13 12.93 -4.18
C ILE A 56 2.99 11.47 -4.62
N CYS A 57 2.63 10.55 -3.71
CA CYS A 57 2.42 9.13 -4.05
C CYS A 57 1.32 8.97 -5.11
N GLY A 58 0.21 9.72 -4.98
CA GLY A 58 -0.90 9.67 -5.92
C GLY A 58 -0.58 10.31 -7.28
N GLU A 59 0.13 11.43 -7.29
CA GLU A 59 0.55 12.13 -8.51
C GLU A 59 1.58 11.34 -9.31
N ARG A 60 2.51 10.67 -8.62
CA ARG A 60 3.45 9.70 -9.21
C ARG A 60 2.80 8.37 -9.59
N ASN A 61 1.54 8.17 -9.19
CA ASN A 61 0.73 7.00 -9.49
C ASN A 61 1.40 5.65 -9.14
N ILE A 62 2.06 5.60 -7.97
CA ILE A 62 2.89 4.46 -7.57
C ILE A 62 2.11 3.15 -7.44
N ILE A 63 0.79 3.23 -7.24
CA ILE A 63 -0.09 2.06 -7.28
C ILE A 63 0.06 1.31 -8.60
N VAL A 64 0.02 2.05 -9.70
CA VAL A 64 0.03 1.51 -11.07
C VAL A 64 1.45 1.18 -11.51
N ASN A 65 2.39 2.07 -11.22
CA ASN A 65 3.74 2.00 -11.72
C ASN A 65 4.61 0.98 -10.96
N ASP A 66 4.34 0.79 -9.66
CA ASP A 66 5.23 0.03 -8.78
C ASP A 66 4.48 -1.08 -8.02
N LEU A 67 3.46 -0.73 -7.24
CA LEU A 67 2.89 -1.64 -6.24
C LEU A 67 2.12 -2.82 -6.87
N ILE A 68 1.33 -2.58 -7.92
CA ILE A 68 0.65 -3.64 -8.66
C ILE A 68 1.65 -4.55 -9.38
N PRO A 69 2.65 -4.03 -10.12
CA PRO A 69 3.75 -4.84 -10.65
C PRO A 69 4.50 -5.67 -9.59
N ILE A 70 4.80 -5.10 -8.42
CA ILE A 70 5.41 -5.83 -7.29
C ILE A 70 4.53 -7.00 -6.86
N ILE A 71 3.22 -6.78 -6.63
CA ILE A 71 2.29 -7.86 -6.23
C ILE A 71 2.21 -8.96 -7.28
N LYS A 72 2.31 -8.62 -8.56
CA LYS A 72 2.26 -9.61 -9.65
C LYS A 72 3.58 -10.32 -9.89
N SER A 73 4.69 -9.88 -9.30
CA SER A 73 6.03 -10.40 -9.61
C SER A 73 6.13 -11.90 -9.33
N ASP A 74 6.81 -12.62 -10.22
CA ASP A 74 7.15 -14.02 -10.00
C ASP A 74 8.07 -14.13 -8.75
N ASN A 75 7.86 -15.15 -7.93
CA ASN A 75 8.63 -15.38 -6.69
C ASN A 75 8.47 -14.31 -5.59
N LEU A 76 7.34 -13.60 -5.56
CA LEU A 76 7.05 -12.62 -4.51
C LEU A 76 7.05 -13.28 -3.12
N LYS A 77 7.98 -12.83 -2.27
CA LYS A 77 8.10 -13.28 -0.87
C LYS A 77 6.91 -12.82 -0.04
N GLU A 78 6.41 -13.64 0.88
CA GLU A 78 5.26 -13.32 1.75
C GLU A 78 5.39 -11.96 2.44
N LYS A 79 6.53 -11.71 3.08
CA LYS A 79 6.79 -10.43 3.74
C LYS A 79 6.68 -9.22 2.80
N MET A 80 7.07 -9.38 1.54
CA MET A 80 6.99 -8.31 0.53
C MET A 80 5.54 -8.10 0.09
N PHE A 81 4.79 -9.19 -0.10
CA PHE A 81 3.36 -9.12 -0.37
C PHE A 81 2.63 -8.36 0.75
N ASP A 82 2.84 -8.72 2.01
CA ASP A 82 2.17 -8.12 3.16
C ASP A 82 2.43 -6.61 3.27
N ILE A 83 3.69 -6.19 3.14
CA ILE A 83 4.03 -4.77 3.25
C ILE A 83 3.52 -3.96 2.05
N THR A 84 3.56 -4.54 0.85
CA THR A 84 3.04 -3.89 -0.38
C THR A 84 1.53 -3.75 -0.30
N LEU A 85 0.81 -4.79 0.15
CA LEU A 85 -0.64 -4.76 0.34
C LEU A 85 -1.05 -3.73 1.40
N ARG A 86 -0.28 -3.59 2.49
CA ARG A 86 -0.51 -2.54 3.50
C ARG A 86 -0.37 -1.13 2.92
N LEU A 87 0.63 -0.88 2.08
CA LEU A 87 0.78 0.41 1.42
C LEU A 87 -0.34 0.66 0.42
N LEU A 88 -0.71 -0.34 -0.40
CA LEU A 88 -1.86 -0.26 -1.30
C LEU A 88 -3.14 0.10 -0.55
N ALA A 89 -3.48 -0.65 0.50
CA ALA A 89 -4.68 -0.41 1.31
C ALA A 89 -4.70 1.01 1.90
N ASN A 90 -3.56 1.53 2.33
CA ASN A 90 -3.42 2.89 2.83
C ASN A 90 -3.68 3.94 1.73
N LEU A 91 -3.08 3.76 0.55
CA LEU A 91 -3.21 4.71 -0.57
C LEU A 91 -4.60 4.65 -1.23
N THR A 92 -5.32 3.54 -1.11
CA THR A 92 -6.69 3.38 -1.61
C THR A 92 -7.78 3.82 -0.62
N GLN A 93 -7.41 4.39 0.53
CA GLN A 93 -8.40 4.96 1.45
C GLN A 93 -9.16 6.10 0.76
N PRO A 94 -10.51 6.20 0.91
CA PRO A 94 -11.29 7.31 0.37
C PRO A 94 -10.72 8.66 0.81
N ALA A 95 -10.79 9.70 -0.04
CA ALA A 95 -10.17 10.99 0.28
C ALA A 95 -10.71 11.58 1.60
N ILE A 96 -12.00 11.39 1.88
CA ILE A 96 -12.63 11.84 3.13
C ILE A 96 -12.02 11.20 4.38
N VAL A 97 -11.57 9.95 4.30
CA VAL A 97 -10.88 9.26 5.42
C VAL A 97 -9.52 9.90 5.67
N SER A 98 -8.83 10.33 4.62
CA SER A 98 -7.55 11.06 4.73
C SER A 98 -7.72 12.42 5.41
N LEU A 99 -8.91 13.03 5.28
CA LEU A 99 -9.32 14.25 5.98
C LEU A 99 -9.98 13.98 7.34
N GLN A 100 -9.70 12.82 7.95
CA GLN A 100 -10.23 12.42 9.26
C GLN A 100 -11.76 12.38 9.34
N GLY A 101 -12.43 12.13 8.20
CA GLY A 101 -13.88 12.05 8.11
C GLY A 101 -14.59 13.41 8.13
N LYS A 102 -13.84 14.52 8.07
CA LYS A 102 -14.40 15.87 8.05
C LYS A 102 -14.52 16.38 6.62
N GLN A 103 -15.63 17.07 6.34
CA GLN A 103 -15.80 17.77 5.08
C GLN A 103 -14.77 18.90 4.99
N PRO A 104 -14.18 19.16 3.81
CA PRO A 104 -13.29 20.30 3.62
C PRO A 104 -13.95 21.62 4.02
N GLU A 105 -13.24 22.43 4.81
CA GLU A 105 -13.76 23.69 5.37
C GLU A 105 -13.34 24.90 4.52
N ASP A 106 -12.19 24.84 3.85
CA ASP A 106 -11.65 25.93 3.05
C ASP A 106 -11.26 25.51 1.63
N ARG A 107 -10.83 26.49 0.83
CA ARG A 107 -10.45 26.28 -0.58
C ARG A 107 -9.30 25.29 -0.73
N ASP A 108 -8.31 25.32 0.15
CA ASP A 108 -7.09 24.52 0.05
C ASP A 108 -7.37 23.05 0.43
N GLU A 109 -8.23 22.84 1.42
CA GLU A 109 -8.77 21.52 1.76
C GLU A 109 -9.63 20.96 0.64
N TRP A 110 -10.47 21.78 -0.01
CA TRP A 110 -11.26 21.35 -1.18
C TRP A 110 -10.36 20.96 -2.36
N GLN A 111 -9.33 21.75 -2.64
CA GLN A 111 -8.34 21.41 -3.68
C GLN A 111 -7.63 20.10 -3.35
N THR A 112 -7.25 19.91 -2.09
CA THR A 112 -6.64 18.66 -1.61
C THR A 112 -7.59 17.48 -1.79
N PHE A 113 -8.85 17.61 -1.40
CA PHE A 113 -9.86 16.57 -1.55
C PHE A 113 -9.99 16.12 -3.01
N TRP A 114 -10.19 17.07 -3.94
CA TRP A 114 -10.37 16.75 -5.35
C TRP A 114 -9.11 16.15 -5.99
N LEU A 115 -7.93 16.60 -5.60
CA LEU A 115 -6.67 15.99 -6.04
C LEU A 115 -6.58 14.53 -5.60
N LEU A 116 -6.94 14.23 -4.35
CA LEU A 116 -6.92 12.86 -3.84
C LEU A 116 -7.95 11.96 -4.54
N GLU A 117 -9.17 12.46 -4.76
CA GLU A 117 -10.21 11.72 -5.50
C GLU A 117 -9.78 11.44 -6.94
N GLU A 118 -9.16 12.41 -7.61
CA GLU A 118 -8.63 12.22 -8.97
C GLU A 118 -7.50 11.19 -8.99
N ASN A 119 -6.59 11.22 -8.02
CA ASN A 119 -5.54 10.20 -7.87
C ASN A 119 -6.12 8.80 -7.71
N LEU A 120 -7.12 8.63 -6.82
CA LEU A 120 -7.83 7.36 -6.62
C LEU A 120 -8.51 6.88 -7.90
N ARG A 121 -9.18 7.79 -8.62
CA ARG A 121 -9.86 7.49 -9.89
C ARG A 121 -8.89 7.01 -10.95
N ARG A 122 -7.71 7.65 -11.08
CA ARG A 122 -6.66 7.22 -12.03
C ARG A 122 -6.10 5.85 -11.69
N ALA A 123 -5.86 5.56 -10.40
CA ALA A 123 -5.36 4.27 -9.96
C ALA A 123 -6.38 3.13 -10.09
N LYS A 124 -7.69 3.44 -10.03
CA LYS A 124 -8.78 2.44 -10.03
C LYS A 124 -8.70 1.44 -11.19
N LEU A 125 -8.37 1.90 -12.40
CA LEU A 125 -8.34 1.04 -13.58
C LEU A 125 -7.23 -0.01 -13.52
N ALA A 126 -6.13 0.26 -12.81
CA ALA A 126 -5.04 -0.70 -12.69
C ALA A 126 -5.41 -1.94 -11.88
N PHE A 127 -6.44 -1.86 -11.03
CA PHE A 127 -6.97 -3.03 -10.34
C PHE A 127 -7.77 -3.96 -11.25
N ALA A 128 -8.14 -3.55 -12.47
CA ALA A 128 -8.78 -4.44 -13.45
C ALA A 128 -7.77 -5.41 -14.08
N ASP A 129 -7.08 -6.18 -13.23
CA ASP A 129 -5.98 -7.08 -13.59
C ASP A 129 -6.24 -8.48 -13.02
N VAL A 130 -6.39 -9.47 -13.91
CA VAL A 130 -6.70 -10.85 -13.55
C VAL A 130 -5.59 -11.48 -12.72
N ARG A 131 -4.33 -11.19 -13.04
CA ARG A 131 -3.17 -11.76 -12.34
C ARG A 131 -3.07 -11.21 -10.91
N PHE A 132 -3.33 -9.92 -10.74
CA PHE A 132 -3.39 -9.30 -9.42
C PHE A 132 -4.42 -10.01 -8.51
N PHE A 133 -5.64 -10.22 -9.00
CA PHE A 133 -6.69 -10.90 -8.24
C PHE A 133 -6.42 -12.40 -8.03
N ALA A 134 -5.74 -13.07 -8.97
CA ALA A 134 -5.32 -14.45 -8.78
C ALA A 134 -4.33 -14.59 -7.62
N VAL A 135 -3.34 -13.69 -7.52
CA VAL A 135 -2.39 -13.65 -6.38
C VAL A 135 -3.14 -13.37 -5.08
N LEU A 136 -4.06 -12.40 -5.06
CA LEU A 136 -4.87 -12.12 -3.87
C LEU A 136 -5.68 -13.34 -3.42
N LYS A 137 -6.32 -14.05 -4.36
CA LYS A 137 -7.09 -15.26 -4.08
C LYS A 137 -6.21 -16.34 -3.45
N GLU A 138 -5.04 -16.63 -4.02
CA GLU A 138 -4.10 -17.63 -3.50
C GLU A 138 -3.68 -17.31 -2.06
N LYS A 139 -3.38 -16.05 -1.78
CA LYS A 139 -2.99 -15.59 -0.43
C LYS A 139 -4.13 -15.71 0.57
N LEU A 140 -5.36 -15.35 0.18
CA LEU A 140 -6.55 -15.52 1.01
C LEU A 140 -6.82 -17.00 1.30
N GLU A 141 -6.77 -17.87 0.30
CA GLU A 141 -6.96 -19.32 0.47
C GLU A 141 -5.94 -19.90 1.45
N LYS A 142 -4.65 -19.56 1.29
CA LYS A 142 -3.58 -19.97 2.19
C LYS A 142 -3.84 -19.49 3.63
N TYR A 143 -4.25 -18.24 3.80
CA TYR A 143 -4.58 -17.68 5.11
C TYR A 143 -5.73 -18.43 5.79
N PHE A 144 -6.85 -18.63 5.08
CA PHE A 144 -8.01 -19.32 5.65
C PHE A 144 -7.71 -20.78 5.98
N LEU A 145 -6.98 -21.50 5.13
CA LEU A 145 -6.60 -22.89 5.39
C LEU A 145 -5.72 -23.03 6.63
N HIS A 146 -4.78 -22.09 6.85
CA HIS A 146 -3.92 -22.08 8.03
C HIS A 146 -4.70 -21.69 9.30
N THR A 147 -5.61 -20.72 9.23
CA THR A 147 -6.42 -20.31 10.39
C THR A 147 -7.40 -21.42 10.81
N VAL A 148 -8.01 -22.10 9.84
CA VAL A 148 -8.92 -23.22 10.12
C VAL A 148 -8.16 -24.38 10.76
N SER A 149 -6.98 -24.77 10.26
CA SER A 149 -6.19 -25.86 10.86
C SER A 149 -5.75 -25.55 12.29
N HIS A 150 -5.33 -24.31 12.58
CA HIS A 150 -4.98 -23.88 13.94
C HIS A 150 -6.18 -23.91 14.90
N SER A 151 -7.35 -23.49 14.43
CA SER A 151 -8.59 -23.51 15.21
C SER A 151 -8.98 -24.95 15.57
N PHE A 152 -8.87 -25.88 14.61
CA PHE A 152 -9.11 -27.31 14.84
C PHE A 152 -8.08 -27.91 15.82
N LEU A 153 -6.79 -27.60 15.67
CA LEU A 153 -5.76 -28.07 16.60
C LEU A 153 -5.96 -27.57 18.03
N GLN A 154 -6.37 -26.31 18.23
CA GLN A 154 -6.70 -25.79 19.56
C GLN A 154 -7.92 -26.47 20.18
N LEU A 155 -8.95 -26.77 19.39
CA LEU A 155 -10.12 -27.53 19.87
C LEU A 155 -9.76 -28.97 20.25
N PHE A 156 -8.93 -29.64 19.46
CA PHE A 156 -8.49 -31.02 19.73
C PHE A 156 -7.52 -31.12 20.92
N ILE A 157 -6.54 -30.21 21.05
CA ILE A 157 -5.62 -30.18 22.19
C ILE A 157 -6.35 -29.74 23.47
N GLY A 158 -7.29 -28.80 23.37
CA GLY A 158 -8.14 -28.37 24.49
C GLY A 158 -9.01 -29.51 25.05
N HIS A 159 -9.46 -30.44 24.22
CA HIS A 159 -10.17 -31.64 24.67
C HIS A 159 -9.25 -32.72 25.27
N LEU A 160 -7.99 -32.82 24.82
CA LEU A 160 -7.04 -33.79 25.39
C LEU A 160 -6.57 -33.40 26.81
N HIS A 161 -6.51 -32.11 27.13
CA HIS A 161 -6.09 -31.63 28.46
C HIS A 161 -7.18 -31.70 29.54
N LEU A 162 -8.44 -31.94 29.18
CA LEU A 162 -9.54 -32.14 30.14
C LEU A 162 -9.73 -33.60 30.59
N HIS A 163 -8.91 -34.53 30.09
CA HIS A 163 -9.01 -35.97 30.36
C HIS A 163 -7.76 -36.61 30.98
N CYS A 164 -6.83 -35.81 31.53
CA CYS A 164 -5.74 -36.30 32.40
C CYS A 164 -5.84 -35.69 33.79
#